data_AF-A0A059AQN2-F1
#
_entry.id   AF-A0A059AQN2-F1
#
_cell.length_a   1.000
_cell.length_b   1.000
_cell.length_c   1.000
_cell.angle_alpha   90.00
_cell.angle_beta   90.00
_cell.angle_gamma   90.00
#
_symmetry.space_group_name_H-M   'P 1'
#
loop_
_entity.id
_entity.type
_entity.pdbx_description
1 polymer ?
#
loop_
_entity_poly.entity_id
_entity_poly.type
_entity_poly.pdbx_seq_one_letter_code
_entity_poly.pdbx_strand_id
1 'polypeptide(L)'
;MVRGKTLAFVGDSVARNHMESLLCLLSQEETPVDVFKDSEDRFRTWYFRRHEFTLKILWSKFLVMAKEEVINGSSTGTFSLNLNEVDGEWAREVSTVDIAVVSSAHWFFRKLYLYEQKSLVGCVYCNEPNVTSYGPEHAVRMSFRAALDHINGCSRRTTTLLRTFSPAHFENGTWDTGGACARTGPYEEGEIDLGGSEWGFRKVQMEEMERAKVVGRERGKRFGAVDVTRAMLMRPDGHPGEHWGNKWMRGYNDCVHWCLPGPIDVWNDFLMAALRLEGGMNS
;
A
#
# COMPACT_ATOMS: atom_id res chain seq x y z
N MET A 1 4.95 -21.63 8.42
CA MET A 1 5.39 -20.20 8.28
C MET A 1 4.58 -19.27 9.18
N VAL A 2 3.24 -19.24 9.08
CA VAL A 2 2.41 -18.24 9.80
C VAL A 2 1.52 -18.80 10.94
N ARG A 3 1.68 -20.08 11.32
CA ARG A 3 0.93 -20.68 12.44
C ARG A 3 1.17 -19.91 13.74
N GLY A 4 0.09 -19.61 14.46
CA GLY A 4 0.15 -18.86 15.72
C GLY A 4 0.56 -17.39 15.56
N LYS A 5 0.46 -16.81 14.36
CA LYS A 5 0.90 -15.44 14.06
C LYS A 5 -0.26 -14.54 13.66
N THR A 6 -0.06 -13.24 13.82
CA THR A 6 -0.90 -12.19 13.23
C THR A 6 -0.14 -11.49 12.11
N LEU A 7 -0.67 -11.55 10.89
CA LEU A 7 -0.20 -10.80 9.73
C LEU A 7 -1.19 -9.68 9.42
N ALA A 8 -0.70 -8.46 9.31
CA ALA A 8 -1.50 -7.31 8.91
C ALA A 8 -0.97 -6.67 7.64
N PHE A 9 -1.85 -6.42 6.68
CA PHE A 9 -1.61 -5.47 5.61
C PHE A 9 -1.93 -4.07 6.11
N VAL A 10 -1.02 -3.12 5.90
CA VAL A 10 -1.17 -1.71 6.30
C VAL A 10 -1.07 -0.86 5.05
N GLY A 11 -2.14 -0.14 4.69
CA GLY A 11 -2.13 0.58 3.43
C GLY A 11 -3.46 0.92 2.80
N ASP A 12 -3.40 1.35 1.54
CA ASP A 12 -4.57 1.78 0.78
C ASP A 12 -5.39 0.60 0.22
N SER A 13 -6.31 0.89 -0.71
CA SER A 13 -7.18 -0.13 -1.31
C SER A 13 -6.42 -1.22 -2.08
N VAL A 14 -5.20 -0.95 -2.57
CA VAL A 14 -4.38 -1.99 -3.22
C VAL A 14 -3.68 -2.87 -2.19
N ALA A 15 -3.42 -2.37 -0.97
CA ALA A 15 -3.03 -3.24 0.14
C ALA A 15 -4.16 -4.21 0.52
N ARG A 16 -5.42 -3.74 0.51
CA ARG A 16 -6.60 -4.61 0.68
C ARG A 16 -6.72 -5.62 -0.45
N ASN A 17 -6.52 -5.22 -1.70
CA ASN A 17 -6.56 -6.11 -2.86
C ASN A 17 -5.52 -7.25 -2.76
N HIS A 18 -4.30 -6.96 -2.29
CA HIS A 18 -3.28 -7.99 -2.02
C HIS A 18 -3.70 -8.92 -0.87
N MET A 19 -4.24 -8.36 0.21
CA MET A 19 -4.75 -9.16 1.33
C MET A 19 -5.89 -10.10 0.88
N GLU A 20 -6.82 -9.61 0.04
CA GLU A 20 -7.93 -10.42 -0.49
C GLU A 20 -7.43 -11.54 -1.41
N SER A 21 -6.41 -11.29 -2.24
CA SER A 21 -5.71 -12.34 -3.00
C SER A 21 -5.16 -13.42 -2.07
N LEU A 22 -4.42 -13.03 -1.02
CA LEU A 22 -3.90 -13.98 -0.03
C LEU A 22 -5.02 -14.76 0.66
N LEU A 23 -6.09 -14.08 1.06
CA LEU A 23 -7.25 -14.67 1.72
C LEU A 23 -7.89 -15.74 0.82
N CYS A 24 -8.05 -15.46 -0.48
CA CYS A 24 -8.58 -16.42 -1.46
C CYS A 24 -7.69 -17.67 -1.58
N LEU A 25 -6.36 -17.50 -1.67
CA LEU A 25 -5.42 -18.62 -1.73
C LEU A 25 -5.47 -19.48 -0.46
N LEU A 26 -5.46 -18.84 0.72
CA LEU A 26 -5.52 -19.56 2.00
C LEU A 26 -6.86 -20.25 2.25
N SER A 27 -7.95 -19.69 1.71
CA SER A 27 -9.30 -20.26 1.85
C SER A 27 -9.46 -21.62 1.16
N GLN A 28 -8.53 -21.99 0.26
CA GLN A 28 -8.47 -23.32 -0.34
C GLN A 28 -8.03 -24.40 0.66
N GLU A 29 -7.26 -24.03 1.69
CA GLU A 29 -6.80 -24.93 2.75
C GLU A 29 -7.71 -24.91 3.98
N GLU A 30 -8.17 -23.72 4.37
CA GLU A 30 -9.06 -23.55 5.52
C GLU A 30 -9.98 -22.35 5.31
N THR A 31 -11.29 -22.55 5.47
CA THR A 31 -12.25 -21.45 5.47
C THR A 31 -12.06 -20.58 6.73
N PRO A 32 -11.67 -19.30 6.58
CA PRO A 32 -11.48 -18.43 7.71
C PRO A 32 -12.82 -17.92 8.27
N VAL A 33 -12.82 -17.54 9.54
CA VAL A 33 -13.93 -16.82 10.17
C VAL A 33 -13.66 -15.33 10.08
N ASP A 34 -14.62 -14.56 9.59
CA ASP A 34 -14.63 -13.10 9.71
C ASP A 34 -14.98 -12.73 11.16
N VAL A 35 -13.99 -12.26 11.93
CA VAL A 35 -14.15 -12.04 13.37
C VAL A 35 -14.32 -10.57 13.73
N PHE A 36 -14.00 -9.65 12.81
CA PHE A 36 -14.17 -8.23 13.00
C PHE A 36 -14.21 -7.49 11.67
N LYS A 37 -15.15 -6.56 11.55
CA LYS A 37 -15.27 -5.59 10.46
C LYS A 37 -15.83 -4.29 11.01
N ASP A 38 -15.19 -3.17 10.70
CA ASP A 38 -15.72 -1.83 10.99
C ASP A 38 -16.84 -1.44 9.99
N SER A 39 -17.52 -0.32 10.23
CA SER A 39 -18.68 0.09 9.43
C SER A 39 -18.36 0.39 7.96
N GLU A 40 -17.10 0.64 7.63
CA GLU A 40 -16.65 1.04 6.30
C GLU A 40 -15.72 0.01 5.64
N ASP A 41 -15.54 -1.15 6.27
CA ASP A 41 -14.64 -2.22 5.82
C ASP A 41 -13.18 -1.77 5.65
N ARG A 42 -12.78 -0.70 6.36
CA ARG A 42 -11.40 -0.20 6.40
C ARG A 42 -10.54 -1.08 7.32
N PHE A 43 -11.13 -1.65 8.36
CA PHE A 43 -10.47 -2.53 9.32
C PHE A 43 -11.21 -3.85 9.38
N ARG A 44 -10.55 -4.93 8.94
CA ARG A 44 -11.15 -6.25 8.90
C ARG A 44 -10.17 -7.33 9.34
N THR A 45 -10.66 -8.31 10.07
CA THR A 45 -9.86 -9.39 10.65
C THR A 45 -10.49 -10.75 10.33
N TRP A 46 -9.68 -11.63 9.76
CA TRP A 46 -10.00 -13.02 9.50
C TRP A 46 -9.18 -13.92 10.41
N TYR A 47 -9.80 -14.99 10.89
CA TYR A 47 -9.15 -15.96 11.77
C TYR A 47 -9.26 -17.39 11.22
N PHE A 48 -8.10 -18.02 11.04
CA PHE A 48 -7.93 -19.40 10.63
C PHE A 48 -7.69 -20.25 11.90
N ARG A 49 -8.75 -20.91 12.38
CA ARG A 49 -8.78 -21.65 13.65
C ARG A 49 -7.75 -22.78 13.71
N ARG A 50 -7.66 -23.61 12.66
CA ARG A 50 -6.74 -24.77 12.63
C ARG A 50 -5.29 -24.35 12.63
N HIS A 51 -4.99 -23.14 12.13
CA HIS A 51 -3.64 -22.59 12.06
C HIS A 51 -3.33 -21.58 13.15
N GLU A 52 -4.31 -21.22 13.99
CA GLU A 52 -4.20 -20.12 14.95
C GLU A 52 -3.62 -18.86 14.28
N PHE A 53 -4.04 -18.61 13.03
CA PHE A 53 -3.49 -17.55 12.19
C PHE A 53 -4.52 -16.44 12.00
N THR A 54 -4.08 -15.21 12.23
CA THR A 54 -4.90 -14.01 12.08
C THR A 54 -4.41 -13.19 10.90
N LEU A 55 -5.32 -12.89 9.97
CA LEU A 55 -5.06 -12.01 8.83
C LEU A 55 -5.85 -10.71 9.02
N LYS A 56 -5.19 -9.57 8.90
CA LYS A 56 -5.80 -8.24 9.07
C LYS A 56 -5.55 -7.34 7.87
N ILE A 57 -6.49 -6.43 7.61
CA ILE A 57 -6.27 -5.19 6.86
C ILE A 57 -6.43 -4.01 7.83
N LEU A 58 -5.43 -3.13 7.84
CA LEU A 58 -5.39 -1.87 8.57
C LEU A 58 -5.30 -0.75 7.53
N TRP A 59 -6.47 -0.30 7.05
CA TRP A 59 -6.50 0.59 5.90
C TRP A 59 -6.06 2.01 6.26
N SER A 60 -5.17 2.57 5.45
CA SER A 60 -4.70 3.95 5.55
C SER A 60 -4.29 4.47 4.17
N LYS A 61 -4.86 5.62 3.76
CA LYS A 61 -4.58 6.23 2.45
C LYS A 61 -3.10 6.58 2.27
N PHE A 62 -2.49 7.17 3.32
CA PHE A 62 -1.18 7.80 3.27
C PHE A 62 -0.18 7.26 4.29
N LEU A 63 -0.57 6.31 5.16
CA LEU A 63 0.19 5.84 6.33
C LEU A 63 0.38 6.89 7.44
N VAL A 64 0.42 8.17 7.09
CA VAL A 64 0.44 9.31 8.01
C VAL A 64 -0.95 9.89 8.24
N MET A 65 -1.09 10.64 9.34
CA MET A 65 -2.30 11.41 9.61
C MET A 65 -2.58 12.33 8.43
N ALA A 66 -3.78 12.19 7.86
CA ALA A 66 -4.24 12.99 6.75
C ALA A 66 -5.65 13.50 7.03
N LYS A 67 -5.89 14.76 6.68
CA LYS A 67 -7.22 15.37 6.76
C LYS A 67 -7.64 15.81 5.36
N GLU A 68 -8.82 15.35 4.94
CA GLU A 68 -9.44 15.84 3.71
C GLU A 68 -10.00 17.25 3.94
N GLU A 69 -9.78 18.14 2.98
CA GLU A 69 -10.43 19.44 2.95
C GLU A 69 -11.90 19.27 2.52
N VAL A 70 -12.79 19.90 3.28
CA VAL A 70 -14.24 19.88 3.04
C VAL A 70 -14.72 21.31 2.92
N ILE A 71 -15.32 21.65 1.79
CA ILE A 71 -15.88 22.97 1.51
C ILE A 71 -17.38 22.81 1.33
N ASN A 72 -18.18 23.56 2.10
CA ASN A 72 -19.64 23.53 2.07
C ASN A 72 -20.22 22.09 2.17
N GLY A 73 -19.61 21.25 3.01
CA GLY A 73 -20.04 19.86 3.21
C GLY A 73 -19.62 18.89 2.10
N SER A 74 -18.90 19.34 1.08
CA SER A 74 -18.39 18.49 -0.01
C SER A 74 -16.88 18.27 0.10
N SER A 75 -16.45 17.02 0.01
CA SER A 75 -15.05 16.65 -0.08
C SER A 75 -14.41 17.21 -1.35
N THR A 76 -13.25 17.85 -1.22
CA THR A 76 -12.55 18.46 -2.35
C THR A 76 -11.57 17.51 -3.05
N GLY A 77 -11.24 16.37 -2.43
CA GLY A 77 -10.16 15.50 -2.87
C GLY A 77 -8.76 16.08 -2.63
N THR A 78 -8.65 17.19 -1.89
CA THR A 78 -7.38 17.79 -1.43
C THR A 78 -7.13 17.37 0.01
N PHE A 79 -5.88 17.03 0.34
CA PHE A 79 -5.52 16.49 1.66
C PHE A 79 -4.36 17.25 2.31
N SER A 80 -4.45 17.43 3.63
CA SER A 80 -3.34 17.92 4.45
C SER A 80 -2.72 16.75 5.21
N LEU A 81 -1.44 16.48 4.96
CA LEU A 81 -0.68 15.39 5.57
C LEU A 81 0.22 15.93 6.69
N ASN A 82 0.19 15.30 7.86
CA ASN A 82 1.16 15.56 8.92
C ASN A 82 2.30 14.55 8.84
N LEU A 83 3.47 14.98 8.36
CA LEU A 83 4.61 14.11 8.09
C LEU A 83 5.34 13.64 9.37
N ASN A 84 4.99 14.17 10.55
CA ASN A 84 5.56 13.72 11.83
C ASN A 84 4.66 12.73 12.58
N GLU A 85 3.43 12.51 12.13
CA GLU A 85 2.44 11.73 12.85
C GLU A 85 1.85 10.65 11.96
N VAL A 86 2.00 9.39 12.38
CA VAL A 86 1.39 8.26 11.70
C VAL A 86 -0.12 8.23 11.95
N ASP A 87 -0.88 7.67 11.01
CA ASP A 87 -2.31 7.46 11.20
C ASP A 87 -2.57 6.56 12.43
N GLY A 88 -3.27 7.14 13.41
CA GLY A 88 -3.44 6.56 14.74
C GLY A 88 -4.19 5.24 14.76
N GLU A 89 -5.07 4.99 13.77
CA GLU A 89 -5.88 3.79 13.73
C GLU A 89 -5.02 2.54 13.49
N TRP A 90 -4.16 2.54 12.47
CA TRP A 90 -3.25 1.43 12.23
C TRP A 90 -2.07 1.41 13.21
N ALA A 91 -1.58 2.58 13.66
CA ALA A 91 -0.47 2.68 14.59
C ALA A 91 -0.77 2.00 15.95
N ARG A 92 -2.01 2.08 16.42
CA ARG A 92 -2.46 1.38 17.63
C ARG A 92 -2.39 -0.14 17.46
N GLU A 93 -2.85 -0.65 16.31
CA GLU A 93 -2.95 -2.07 16.03
C GLU A 93 -1.60 -2.73 15.69
N VAL A 94 -0.71 -2.04 14.97
CA VAL A 94 0.57 -2.59 14.49
C VAL A 94 1.48 -3.05 15.63
N SER A 95 1.32 -2.47 16.82
CA SER A 95 2.06 -2.88 18.02
C SER A 95 1.79 -4.34 18.43
N THR A 96 0.70 -4.94 17.93
CA THR A 96 0.26 -6.30 18.27
C THR A 96 0.59 -7.34 17.19
N VAL A 97 1.10 -6.92 16.02
CA VAL A 97 1.25 -7.83 14.86
C VAL A 97 2.64 -8.46 14.79
N ASP A 98 2.72 -9.72 14.35
CA ASP A 98 3.98 -10.43 14.11
C ASP A 98 4.62 -10.01 12.78
N ILE A 99 3.77 -9.82 11.78
CA ILE A 99 4.15 -9.51 10.40
C ILE A 99 3.32 -8.31 9.95
N ALA A 100 3.98 -7.26 9.46
CA ALA A 100 3.34 -6.10 8.85
C ALA A 100 3.75 -5.99 7.37
N VAL A 101 2.79 -6.02 6.45
CA VAL A 101 3.02 -5.75 5.03
C VAL A 101 2.53 -4.33 4.73
N VAL A 102 3.46 -3.39 4.62
CA VAL A 102 3.17 -1.96 4.46
C VAL A 102 3.21 -1.60 2.98
N SER A 103 2.19 -0.91 2.48
CA SER A 103 2.19 -0.34 1.13
C SER A 103 1.18 0.78 0.97
N SER A 104 1.53 1.82 0.22
CA SER A 104 0.66 2.95 -0.09
C SER A 104 1.34 3.79 -1.16
N ALA A 105 0.56 4.39 -2.08
CA ALA A 105 1.03 5.48 -2.94
C ALA A 105 -0.06 6.08 -3.83
N HIS A 106 -1.18 5.40 -4.11
CA HIS A 106 -2.13 5.85 -5.13
C HIS A 106 -2.89 7.12 -4.73
N TRP A 107 -3.02 7.38 -3.44
CA TRP A 107 -3.63 8.61 -2.94
C TRP A 107 -2.71 9.83 -3.07
N PHE A 108 -1.42 9.64 -3.35
CA PHE A 108 -0.45 10.73 -3.49
C PHE A 108 -0.54 11.46 -4.85
N PHE A 109 -1.31 10.92 -5.80
CA PHE A 109 -1.63 11.57 -7.08
C PHE A 109 -2.76 12.61 -6.96
N ARG A 110 -2.77 13.37 -5.85
CA ARG A 110 -3.79 14.38 -5.53
C ARG A 110 -3.12 15.66 -5.05
N LYS A 111 -3.84 16.78 -5.03
CA LYS A 111 -3.34 18.00 -4.38
C LYS A 111 -3.12 17.72 -2.89
N LEU A 112 -1.88 17.83 -2.43
CA LEU A 112 -1.50 17.60 -1.03
C LEU A 112 -0.86 18.85 -0.44
N TYR A 113 -1.20 19.18 0.81
CA TYR A 113 -0.45 20.10 1.64
C TYR A 113 0.35 19.32 2.68
N LEU A 114 1.64 19.61 2.78
CA LEU A 114 2.57 18.87 3.62
C LEU A 114 2.91 19.69 4.86
N TYR A 115 2.63 19.13 6.03
CA TYR A 115 2.86 19.77 7.31
C TYR A 115 3.91 19.02 8.11
N GLU A 116 4.83 19.76 8.73
CA GLU A 116 5.70 19.27 9.80
C GLU A 116 5.52 20.16 11.03
N GLN A 117 5.30 19.54 12.20
CA GLN A 117 5.09 20.24 13.47
C GLN A 117 4.08 21.40 13.36
N LYS A 118 2.97 21.16 12.62
CA LYS A 118 1.90 22.13 12.31
C LYS A 118 2.29 23.29 11.38
N SER A 119 3.51 23.31 10.87
CA SER A 119 3.97 24.29 9.87
C SER A 119 3.82 23.73 8.46
N LEU A 120 3.29 24.52 7.53
CA LEU A 120 3.23 24.15 6.12
C LEU A 120 4.65 24.19 5.54
N VAL A 121 5.20 23.03 5.17
CA VAL A 121 6.57 22.91 4.63
C VAL A 121 6.61 22.77 3.11
N GLY A 122 5.48 22.43 2.50
CA GLY A 122 5.35 22.37 1.05
C GLY A 122 4.02 21.78 0.61
N CYS A 123 3.93 21.49 -0.68
CA CYS A 123 2.75 20.87 -1.26
C CYS A 123 3.09 20.05 -2.52
N VAL A 124 2.14 19.22 -2.95
CA VAL A 124 2.21 18.40 -4.16
C VAL A 124 1.04 18.80 -5.06
N TYR A 125 1.28 18.94 -6.37
CA TYR A 125 0.30 19.40 -7.37
C TYR A 125 -0.41 20.71 -7.00
N CYS A 126 0.37 21.67 -6.52
CA CYS A 126 -0.08 22.98 -6.06
C CYS A 126 0.71 24.10 -6.75
N ASN A 127 0.12 25.30 -6.79
CA ASN A 127 0.74 26.53 -7.29
C ASN A 127 0.57 27.69 -6.30
N GLU A 128 0.59 27.42 -4.99
CA GLU A 128 0.41 28.46 -3.98
C GLU A 128 1.67 29.36 -3.88
N PRO A 129 1.51 30.69 -3.79
CA PRO A 129 2.65 31.58 -3.61
C PRO A 129 3.33 31.34 -2.25
N ASN A 130 4.66 31.37 -2.24
CA ASN A 130 5.50 31.15 -1.06
C ASN A 130 5.38 29.74 -0.42
N VAL A 131 4.91 28.74 -1.16
CA VAL A 131 4.91 27.34 -0.73
C VAL A 131 5.79 26.52 -1.68
N THR A 132 6.75 25.78 -1.15
CA THR A 132 7.60 24.91 -1.95
C THR A 132 6.77 23.79 -2.58
N SER A 133 6.82 23.68 -3.92
CA SER A 133 6.17 22.59 -4.65
C SER A 133 7.12 21.41 -4.80
N TYR A 134 6.67 20.23 -4.41
CA TYR A 134 7.39 18.97 -4.47
C TYR A 134 6.68 17.98 -5.41
N GLY A 135 7.45 17.02 -5.93
CA GLY A 135 6.88 15.84 -6.58
C GLY A 135 6.22 14.88 -5.57
N PRO A 136 5.26 14.05 -6.01
CA PRO A 136 4.58 13.08 -5.15
C PRO A 136 5.55 12.09 -4.47
N GLU A 137 6.70 11.79 -5.10
CA GLU A 137 7.75 10.92 -4.54
C GLU A 137 8.30 11.48 -3.22
N HIS A 138 8.32 12.80 -3.04
CA HIS A 138 8.74 13.43 -1.79
C HIS A 138 7.74 13.11 -0.67
N ALA A 139 6.44 13.28 -0.92
CA ALA A 139 5.40 12.98 0.06
C ALA A 139 5.35 11.48 0.40
N VAL A 140 5.52 10.60 -0.60
CA VAL A 140 5.66 9.15 -0.38
C VAL A 140 6.87 8.85 0.49
N ARG A 141 8.05 9.40 0.17
CA ARG A 141 9.27 9.22 0.97
C ARG A 141 9.03 9.57 2.44
N MET A 142 8.50 10.76 2.71
CA MET A 142 8.30 11.25 4.07
C MET A 142 7.25 10.44 4.82
N SER A 143 6.20 9.98 4.14
CA SER A 143 5.17 9.14 4.76
C SER A 143 5.70 7.75 5.14
N PHE A 144 6.48 7.12 4.25
CA PHE A 144 7.16 5.86 4.56
C PHE A 144 8.22 6.04 5.64
N ARG A 145 8.92 7.18 5.67
CA ARG A 145 9.84 7.52 6.76
C ARG A 145 9.15 7.43 8.11
N ALA A 146 8.08 8.21 8.28
CA ALA A 146 7.32 8.28 9.52
C ALA A 146 6.74 6.91 9.93
N ALA A 147 6.15 6.18 8.97
CA ALA A 147 5.57 4.87 9.23
C ALA A 147 6.61 3.84 9.69
N LEU A 148 7.76 3.75 9.01
CA LEU A 148 8.80 2.78 9.35
C LEU A 148 9.54 3.17 10.64
N ASP A 149 9.75 4.46 10.88
CA ASP A 149 10.34 4.97 12.13
C ASP A 149 9.42 4.68 13.33
N HIS A 150 8.09 4.82 13.16
CA HIS A 150 7.12 4.43 14.17
C HIS A 150 7.20 2.93 14.49
N ILE A 151 7.21 2.06 13.47
CA ILE A 151 7.33 0.61 13.65
C ILE A 151 8.65 0.24 14.35
N ASN A 152 9.74 0.94 14.03
CA ASN A 152 11.02 0.82 14.71
C ASN A 152 10.96 1.25 16.19
N GLY A 153 10.07 2.17 16.53
CA GLY A 153 9.80 2.61 17.91
C GLY A 153 8.96 1.65 18.73
N CYS A 154 8.16 0.77 18.11
CA CYS A 154 7.32 -0.18 18.85
C CYS A 154 8.18 -1.20 19.63
N SER A 155 7.74 -1.61 20.82
CA SER A 155 8.45 -2.60 21.66
C SER A 155 8.40 -4.03 21.09
N ARG A 156 7.33 -4.40 20.39
CA ARG A 156 7.15 -5.74 19.80
C ARG A 156 8.17 -6.00 18.68
N ARG A 157 8.75 -7.20 18.64
CA ARG A 157 9.59 -7.64 17.52
C ARG A 157 8.70 -8.02 16.33
N THR A 158 8.59 -7.12 15.36
CA THR A 158 7.79 -7.29 14.14
C THR A 158 8.70 -7.53 12.95
N THR A 159 8.26 -8.42 12.04
CA THR A 159 8.85 -8.54 10.70
C THR A 159 8.06 -7.66 9.75
N THR A 160 8.69 -6.61 9.24
CA THR A 160 8.04 -5.61 8.39
C THR A 160 8.48 -5.80 6.96
N LEU A 161 7.52 -5.94 6.05
CA LEU A 161 7.76 -6.05 4.62
C LEU A 161 7.12 -4.86 3.90
N LEU A 162 7.86 -4.22 3.01
CA LEU A 162 7.33 -3.22 2.08
C LEU A 162 6.85 -3.94 0.83
N ARG A 163 5.59 -3.77 0.43
CA ARG A 163 5.19 -4.07 -0.94
C ARG A 163 5.42 -2.82 -1.79
N THR A 164 6.31 -2.92 -2.78
CA THR A 164 6.68 -1.76 -3.62
C THR A 164 5.54 -1.32 -4.53
N PHE A 165 5.64 -0.10 -5.08
CA PHE A 165 4.58 0.51 -5.89
C PHE A 165 3.96 -0.45 -6.92
N SER A 166 2.63 -0.53 -6.94
CA SER A 166 1.89 -1.22 -8.02
C SER A 166 1.51 -0.19 -9.07
N PRO A 167 1.92 -0.33 -10.34
CA PRO A 167 1.52 0.60 -11.37
C PRO A 167 0.02 0.54 -11.67
N ALA A 168 -0.49 1.65 -12.20
CA ALA A 168 -1.78 1.73 -12.89
C ALA A 168 -1.50 1.83 -14.39
N HIS A 169 -2.34 1.22 -15.23
CA HIS A 169 -2.12 1.19 -16.69
C HIS A 169 -3.22 1.92 -17.46
N PHE A 170 -3.43 3.20 -17.16
CA PHE A 170 -4.34 4.01 -17.96
C PHE A 170 -3.72 4.38 -19.31
N GLU A 171 -4.51 4.20 -20.37
CA GLU A 171 -4.25 4.66 -21.73
C GLU A 171 -5.32 5.67 -22.15
N ASN A 172 -4.93 6.64 -22.98
CA ASN A 172 -5.82 7.66 -23.55
C ASN A 172 -6.58 8.53 -22.51
N GLY A 173 -6.02 8.69 -21.31
CA GLY A 173 -6.58 9.52 -20.25
C GLY A 173 -6.10 9.08 -18.86
N THR A 174 -6.66 9.69 -17.83
CA THR A 174 -6.49 9.34 -16.41
C THR A 174 -7.78 8.74 -15.86
N TRP A 175 -7.75 8.34 -14.58
CA TRP A 175 -8.90 7.76 -13.88
C TRP A 175 -10.19 8.60 -13.96
N ASP A 176 -10.09 9.92 -14.08
CA ASP A 176 -11.20 10.88 -14.11
C ASP A 176 -11.43 11.56 -15.47
N THR A 177 -10.54 11.35 -16.45
CA THR A 177 -10.61 11.97 -17.78
C THR A 177 -10.93 10.98 -18.91
N GLY A 178 -11.39 9.78 -18.57
CA GLY A 178 -11.83 8.76 -19.54
C GLY A 178 -10.75 7.76 -19.96
N GLY A 179 -9.67 7.63 -19.18
CA GLY A 179 -8.66 6.60 -19.43
C GLY A 179 -9.21 5.18 -19.32
N ALA A 180 -8.57 4.25 -20.03
CA ALA A 180 -8.93 2.84 -20.07
C ALA A 180 -7.69 1.93 -20.01
N CYS A 181 -7.88 0.65 -19.71
CA CYS A 181 -6.85 -0.38 -19.66
C CYS A 181 -7.36 -1.61 -20.41
N ALA A 182 -7.53 -1.47 -21.73
CA ALA A 182 -8.19 -2.48 -22.57
C ALA A 182 -7.24 -3.57 -23.09
N ARG A 183 -5.97 -3.56 -22.66
CA ARG A 183 -5.00 -4.57 -23.09
C ARG A 183 -5.39 -5.94 -22.57
N THR A 184 -5.21 -6.96 -23.41
CA THR A 184 -5.54 -8.35 -23.09
C THR A 184 -4.30 -9.24 -23.00
N GLY A 185 -3.10 -8.67 -23.13
CA GLY A 185 -1.84 -9.38 -23.05
C GLY A 185 -0.78 -8.57 -22.29
N PRO A 186 0.24 -9.24 -21.75
CA PRO A 186 1.32 -8.58 -21.02
C PRO A 186 2.20 -7.75 -21.97
N TYR A 187 2.98 -6.85 -21.38
CA TYR A 187 4.12 -6.25 -22.04
C TYR A 187 5.34 -7.18 -21.97
N GLU A 188 6.17 -7.10 -23.00
CA GLU A 188 7.55 -7.56 -22.97
C GLU A 188 8.41 -6.65 -22.09
N GLU A 189 9.53 -7.15 -21.60
CA GLU A 189 10.42 -6.40 -20.72
C GLU A 189 10.97 -5.11 -21.39
N GLY A 190 11.12 -5.10 -22.71
CA GLY A 190 11.57 -3.92 -23.45
C GLY A 190 10.53 -2.81 -23.59
N GLU A 191 9.26 -3.09 -23.25
CA GLU A 191 8.15 -2.14 -23.39
C GLU A 191 7.88 -1.35 -22.09
N ILE A 192 8.46 -1.75 -20.95
CA ILE A 192 8.24 -1.06 -19.68
C ILE A 192 9.14 0.17 -19.53
N ASP A 193 8.60 1.24 -18.97
CA ASP A 193 9.35 2.47 -18.67
C ASP A 193 9.95 2.43 -17.25
N LEU A 194 11.25 2.17 -17.16
CA LEU A 194 12.01 2.24 -15.90
C LEU A 194 12.52 3.66 -15.58
N GLY A 195 12.31 4.63 -16.47
CA GLY A 195 12.55 6.06 -16.23
C GLY A 195 11.33 6.80 -15.67
N GLY A 196 10.16 6.17 -15.71
CA GLY A 196 8.87 6.73 -15.29
C GLY A 196 8.68 6.88 -13.78
N SER A 197 7.56 7.50 -13.41
CA SER A 197 7.22 7.83 -12.02
C SER A 197 7.09 6.59 -11.12
N GLU A 198 6.59 5.50 -11.67
CA GLU A 198 6.39 4.18 -11.08
C GLU A 198 7.70 3.66 -10.48
N TRP A 199 8.79 3.77 -11.24
CA TRP A 199 10.12 3.38 -10.79
C TRP A 199 10.68 4.36 -9.76
N GLY A 200 10.37 5.65 -9.89
CA GLY A 200 10.65 6.67 -8.89
C GLY A 200 10.04 6.34 -7.52
N PHE A 201 8.76 5.98 -7.47
CA PHE A 201 8.08 5.54 -6.25
C PHE A 201 8.72 4.30 -5.65
N ARG A 202 8.98 3.28 -6.47
CA ARG A 202 9.71 2.07 -6.02
C ARG A 202 11.04 2.46 -5.39
N LYS A 203 11.83 3.31 -6.05
CA LYS A 203 13.15 3.74 -5.58
C LYS A 203 13.05 4.41 -4.20
N VAL A 204 12.16 5.39 -4.03
CA VAL A 204 12.03 6.08 -2.73
C VAL A 204 11.55 5.13 -1.63
N GLN A 205 10.61 4.22 -1.91
CA GLN A 205 10.15 3.25 -0.92
C GLN A 205 11.27 2.29 -0.50
N MET A 206 12.06 1.79 -1.46
CA MET A 206 13.19 0.89 -1.20
C MET A 206 14.31 1.57 -0.39
N GLU A 207 14.62 2.84 -0.70
CA GLU A 207 15.60 3.63 0.07
C GLU A 207 15.15 3.83 1.53
N GLU A 208 13.87 4.13 1.75
CA GLU A 208 13.36 4.31 3.11
C GLU A 208 13.26 2.97 3.87
N MET A 209 12.98 1.87 3.17
CA MET A 209 13.04 0.52 3.74
C MET A 209 14.46 0.14 4.17
N GLU A 210 15.48 0.42 3.35
CA GLU A 210 16.88 0.14 3.70
C GLU A 210 17.34 0.98 4.90
N ARG A 211 16.99 2.27 4.93
CA ARG A 211 17.25 3.13 6.11
C ARG A 211 16.63 2.53 7.37
N ALA A 212 15.36 2.12 7.31
CA ALA A 212 14.66 1.54 8.44
C ALA A 212 15.29 0.20 8.88
N LYS A 213 15.79 -0.59 7.93
CA LYS A 213 16.51 -1.85 8.19
C LYS A 213 17.77 -1.62 9.01
N VAL A 214 18.58 -0.63 8.63
CA VAL A 214 19.81 -0.26 9.35
C VAL A 214 19.50 0.12 10.80
N VAL A 215 18.53 1.03 11.01
CA VAL A 215 18.12 1.50 12.35
C VAL A 215 17.48 0.37 13.18
N GLY A 216 16.67 -0.47 12.54
CA GLY A 216 15.93 -1.53 13.21
C GLY A 216 16.78 -2.72 13.65
N ARG A 217 17.95 -2.91 13.03
CA ARG A 217 18.84 -4.06 13.30
C ARG A 217 19.27 -4.10 14.77
N GLU A 218 19.65 -2.96 15.34
CA GLU A 218 20.05 -2.86 16.75
C GLU A 218 18.89 -3.14 17.72
N ARG A 219 17.65 -2.99 17.25
CA ARG A 219 16.41 -3.22 18.01
C ARG A 219 15.81 -4.61 17.78
N GLY A 220 16.51 -5.48 17.05
CA GLY A 220 16.05 -6.83 16.72
C GLY A 220 14.81 -6.87 15.83
N LYS A 221 14.56 -5.80 15.08
CA LYS A 221 13.51 -5.67 14.05
C LYS A 221 14.02 -6.22 12.73
N ARG A 222 13.10 -6.67 11.87
CA ARG A 222 13.43 -7.24 10.56
C ARG A 222 12.64 -6.53 9.49
N PHE A 223 13.33 -6.18 8.42
CA PHE A 223 12.83 -5.32 7.35
C PHE A 223 13.24 -5.92 6.01
N GLY A 224 12.26 -6.07 5.12
CA GLY A 224 12.45 -6.58 3.78
C GLY A 224 11.44 -6.01 2.80
N ALA A 225 11.47 -6.49 1.57
CA ALA A 225 10.59 -6.03 0.51
C ALA A 225 9.95 -7.18 -0.26
N VAL A 226 8.70 -6.97 -0.64
CA VAL A 226 7.95 -7.70 -1.66
C VAL A 226 7.98 -6.80 -2.89
N ASP A 227 9.04 -6.94 -3.69
CA ASP A 227 9.29 -6.03 -4.81
C ASP A 227 8.52 -6.46 -6.07
N VAL A 228 7.34 -5.86 -6.25
CA VAL A 228 6.38 -6.22 -7.31
C VAL A 228 6.44 -5.28 -8.52
N THR A 229 6.96 -4.06 -8.37
CA THR A 229 6.78 -2.98 -9.37
C THR A 229 7.21 -3.39 -10.77
N ARG A 230 8.42 -3.96 -10.92
CA ARG A 230 8.91 -4.36 -12.25
C ARG A 230 8.02 -5.42 -12.89
N ALA A 231 7.64 -6.44 -12.11
CA ALA A 231 6.79 -7.52 -12.59
C ALA A 231 5.41 -6.98 -13.01
N MET A 232 4.87 -6.02 -12.25
CA MET A 232 3.55 -5.48 -12.49
C MET A 232 3.52 -4.43 -13.59
N LEU A 233 4.61 -3.73 -13.85
CA LEU A 233 4.76 -2.86 -15.02
C LEU A 233 4.55 -3.64 -16.31
N MET A 234 4.79 -4.96 -16.32
CA MET A 234 4.59 -5.82 -17.47
C MET A 234 3.16 -6.33 -17.63
N ARG A 235 2.22 -5.97 -16.73
CA ARG A 235 0.89 -6.61 -16.64
C ARG A 235 -0.28 -5.64 -16.84
N PRO A 236 -0.34 -4.88 -17.95
CA PRO A 236 -1.48 -4.01 -18.24
C PRO A 236 -2.78 -4.81 -18.43
N ASP A 237 -2.68 -6.12 -18.69
CA ASP A 237 -3.77 -7.07 -18.85
C ASP A 237 -4.43 -7.54 -17.55
N GLY A 238 -3.90 -7.13 -16.39
CA GLY A 238 -4.36 -7.61 -15.09
C GLY A 238 -5.49 -6.81 -14.44
N HIS A 239 -5.86 -5.68 -15.02
CA HIS A 239 -6.80 -4.75 -14.42
C HIS A 239 -8.27 -5.11 -14.73
N PRO A 240 -9.22 -4.83 -13.82
CA PRO A 240 -10.64 -5.02 -14.08
C PRO A 240 -11.19 -4.18 -15.25
N GLY A 241 -10.63 -2.99 -15.49
CA GLY A 241 -11.13 -2.07 -16.50
C GLY A 241 -12.59 -1.69 -16.23
N GLU A 242 -13.47 -1.90 -17.21
CA GLU A 242 -14.90 -1.64 -17.09
C GLU A 242 -15.65 -2.71 -16.25
N HIS A 243 -15.03 -3.87 -16.02
CA HIS A 243 -15.69 -5.04 -15.41
C HIS A 243 -15.74 -5.02 -13.88
N TRP A 244 -15.23 -3.98 -13.22
CA TRP A 244 -15.26 -3.84 -11.76
C TRP A 244 -16.66 -3.55 -11.18
N GLY A 245 -17.66 -3.34 -12.04
CA GLY A 245 -19.07 -3.35 -11.64
C GLY A 245 -19.59 -2.06 -11.00
N ASN A 246 -18.84 -0.95 -11.07
CA ASN A 246 -19.28 0.30 -10.43
C ASN A 246 -19.98 1.26 -11.39
N LYS A 247 -21.30 1.17 -11.43
CA LYS A 247 -22.16 2.12 -12.17
C LYS A 247 -22.28 3.50 -11.49
N TRP A 248 -21.85 3.66 -10.23
CA TRP A 248 -22.00 4.90 -9.45
C TRP A 248 -20.86 5.89 -9.66
N MET A 249 -19.68 5.41 -10.04
CA MET A 249 -18.50 6.23 -10.38
C MET A 249 -18.52 6.71 -11.83
N ARG A 250 -19.70 7.10 -12.34
CA ARG A 250 -19.90 7.61 -13.72
C ARG A 250 -19.38 6.68 -14.83
N GLY A 251 -19.14 5.39 -14.53
CA GLY A 251 -18.60 4.42 -15.49
C GLY A 251 -17.10 4.53 -15.73
N TYR A 252 -16.32 5.17 -14.84
CA TYR A 252 -14.86 5.18 -14.96
C TYR A 252 -14.27 3.76 -14.87
N ASN A 253 -13.22 3.50 -15.65
CA ASN A 253 -12.48 2.24 -15.62
C ASN A 253 -11.60 2.15 -14.37
N ASP A 254 -11.51 0.95 -13.80
CA ASP A 254 -10.54 0.65 -12.76
C ASP A 254 -9.28 0.05 -13.38
N CYS A 255 -8.26 0.89 -13.54
CA CYS A 255 -6.94 0.51 -14.02
C CYS A 255 -5.88 0.61 -12.92
N VAL A 256 -6.32 0.56 -11.65
CA VAL A 256 -5.46 0.68 -10.46
C VAL A 256 -5.44 -0.63 -9.69
N HIS A 257 -6.61 -1.24 -9.47
CA HIS A 257 -6.75 -2.53 -8.79
C HIS A 257 -6.56 -3.69 -9.75
N TRP A 258 -6.45 -4.89 -9.21
CA TRP A 258 -6.15 -6.11 -9.96
C TRP A 258 -7.28 -7.12 -9.83
N CYS A 259 -7.56 -7.82 -10.93
CA CYS A 259 -8.50 -8.95 -10.93
C CYS A 259 -8.05 -10.06 -9.98
N LEU A 260 -9.03 -10.77 -9.40
CA LEU A 260 -8.82 -11.98 -8.61
C LEU A 260 -9.67 -13.13 -9.18
N PRO A 261 -9.06 -14.28 -9.56
CA PRO A 261 -7.61 -14.51 -9.66
C PRO A 261 -6.96 -13.65 -10.74
N GLY A 262 -5.66 -13.40 -10.64
CA GLY A 262 -4.96 -12.52 -11.56
C GLY A 262 -3.47 -12.32 -11.25
N PRO A 263 -2.81 -11.34 -11.91
CA PRO A 263 -1.36 -11.13 -11.76
C PRO A 263 -0.93 -10.83 -10.33
N ILE A 264 -1.82 -10.23 -9.54
CA ILE A 264 -1.63 -9.95 -8.11
C ILE A 264 -1.39 -11.22 -7.27
N ASP A 265 -1.80 -12.40 -7.73
CA ASP A 265 -1.59 -13.65 -7.00
C ASP A 265 -0.08 -13.96 -6.83
N VAL A 266 0.77 -13.55 -7.80
CA VAL A 266 2.23 -13.71 -7.72
C VAL A 266 2.85 -12.85 -6.61
N TRP A 267 2.16 -11.81 -6.12
CA TRP A 267 2.65 -11.02 -5.00
C TRP A 267 2.73 -11.86 -3.74
N ASN A 268 1.87 -12.87 -3.61
CA ASN A 268 1.90 -13.82 -2.50
C ASN A 268 3.11 -14.77 -2.60
N ASP A 269 3.54 -15.14 -3.81
CA ASP A 269 4.78 -15.91 -3.98
C ASP A 269 5.99 -15.10 -3.53
N PHE A 270 6.05 -13.82 -3.91
CA PHE A 270 7.09 -12.90 -3.45
C PHE A 270 7.01 -12.66 -1.94
N LEU A 271 5.81 -12.53 -1.37
CA LEU A 271 5.59 -12.42 0.06
C LEU A 271 6.13 -13.65 0.80
N MET A 272 5.83 -14.85 0.30
CA MET A 272 6.31 -16.10 0.89
C MET A 272 7.84 -16.22 0.79
N ALA A 273 8.45 -15.84 -0.33
CA ALA A 273 9.90 -15.78 -0.48
C ALA A 273 10.54 -14.78 0.52
N ALA A 274 10.01 -13.57 0.60
CA ALA A 274 10.48 -12.53 1.52
C ALA A 274 10.34 -12.97 2.99
N LEU A 275 9.25 -13.63 3.34
CA LEU A 275 9.04 -14.17 4.69
C LEU A 275 10.03 -15.27 5.04
N ARG A 276 10.45 -16.12 4.10
CA ARG A 276 11.50 -17.13 4.35
C ARG A 276 12.85 -16.47 4.62
N LEU A 277 13.22 -15.48 3.80
CA LEU A 277 14.47 -14.74 3.92
C LEU A 277 14.56 -13.96 5.24
N GLU A 278 13.52 -13.17 5.56
CA GLU A 278 13.53 -12.26 6.71
C GLU A 278 13.01 -12.91 7.99
N GLY A 279 12.22 -13.98 7.90
CA GLY A 279 11.64 -14.65 9.08
C GLY A 279 12.65 -15.45 9.90
N GLY A 280 13.84 -15.73 9.36
CA GLY A 280 14.73 -16.78 9.87
C GLY A 280 14.06 -18.17 9.78
N MET A 281 13.06 -18.30 8.90
CA MET A 281 12.26 -19.51 8.72
C MET A 281 12.94 -20.38 7.65
N ASN A 282 14.14 -20.88 7.96
CA ASN A 282 14.68 -22.00 7.19
C ASN A 282 13.82 -23.23 7.50
N SER A 283 13.50 -23.94 6.41
CA SER A 283 12.79 -25.22 6.34
C SER A 283 13.07 -26.16 7.50
#